data_AF-A0AAE5XFL1-F1
#
_entry.id   AF-A0AAE5XFL1-F1
#
_cell.length_a   1.000
_cell.length_b   1.000
_cell.length_c   1.000
_cell.angle_alpha   90.00
_cell.angle_beta   90.00
_cell.angle_gamma   90.00
#
_symmetry.space_group_name_H-M   'P 1'
#
loop_
_entity.id
_entity.type
_entity.pdbx_description
1 polymer ?
#
loop_
_entity_poly.entity_id
_entity_poly.type
_entity_poly.pdbx_seq_one_letter_code
_entity_poly.pdbx_strand_id
1 'polypeptide(L)'
;MEGFDNFLQKHGLKESHIYLLELIPLIEMIWADGRCQDAEVKILYRYTIEHLSRVSRESPDIEFISEDDINAFLDRFTQSRPDPEMLRELRDLCLDRMESKSKYQNQMESKQAMMNYCLDIAAASVSSYPYRFNERIIAEEKELLKELFHALSSR
;
A
#
# COMPACT_ATOMS: atom_id res chain seq x y z
N MET A 1 16.34 6.39 14.03
CA MET A 1 14.95 6.59 14.48
C MET A 1 14.54 8.05 14.44
N GLU A 2 15.36 9.03 14.86
CA GLU A 2 14.99 10.47 14.88
C GLU A 2 14.50 11.09 13.55
N GLY A 3 14.90 10.56 12.38
CA GLY A 3 14.39 11.02 11.08
C GLY A 3 13.01 10.47 10.69
N PHE A 4 12.63 9.33 11.27
CA PHE A 4 11.43 8.58 10.89
C PHE A 4 10.17 9.15 11.56
N ASP A 5 10.27 9.41 12.86
CA ASP A 5 9.16 9.98 13.64
C ASP A 5 8.88 11.42 13.16
N ASN A 6 9.92 12.16 12.81
CA ASN A 6 9.81 13.49 12.20
C ASN A 6 9.13 13.43 10.82
N PHE A 7 9.36 12.37 10.04
CA PHE A 7 8.72 12.19 8.74
C PHE A 7 7.22 11.83 8.88
N LEU A 8 6.87 10.93 9.80
CA LEU A 8 5.46 10.65 10.10
C LEU A 8 4.74 11.90 10.59
N GLN A 9 5.35 12.67 11.49
CA GLN A 9 4.78 13.92 11.99
C GLN A 9 4.67 15.01 10.91
N LYS A 10 5.67 15.16 10.03
CA LYS A 10 5.62 16.06 8.85
C LYS A 10 4.36 15.79 8.03
N HIS A 11 4.03 14.52 7.88
CA HIS A 11 2.85 14.07 7.14
C HIS A 11 1.64 13.85 8.03
N GLY A 12 1.61 14.30 9.28
CA GLY A 12 0.44 14.17 10.18
C GLY A 12 0.00 12.71 10.44
N LEU A 13 0.91 11.75 10.34
CA LEU A 13 0.70 10.35 10.67
C LEU A 13 1.09 10.09 12.13
N LYS A 14 0.34 9.21 12.79
CA LYS A 14 0.68 8.73 14.13
C LYS A 14 1.83 7.73 14.04
N GLU A 15 2.59 7.58 15.12
CA GLU A 15 3.62 6.53 15.22
C GLU A 15 3.03 5.13 14.98
N SER A 16 1.81 4.87 15.47
CA SER A 16 1.10 3.60 15.23
C SER A 16 0.85 3.30 13.75
N HIS A 17 0.75 4.31 12.88
CA HIS A 17 0.55 4.13 11.44
C HIS A 17 1.77 3.51 10.75
N ILE A 18 2.90 3.38 11.44
CA ILE A 18 4.06 2.67 10.90
C ILE A 18 3.67 1.28 10.40
N TYR A 19 2.80 0.55 11.10
CA TYR A 19 2.35 -0.79 10.72
C TYR A 19 1.46 -0.82 9.47
N LEU A 20 1.02 0.35 8.97
CA LEU A 20 0.18 0.46 7.79
C LEU A 20 0.93 0.97 6.55
N LEU A 21 2.24 1.24 6.65
CA LEU A 21 3.01 1.74 5.51
C LEU A 21 3.08 0.75 4.34
N GLU A 22 2.95 -0.56 4.60
CA GLU A 22 2.85 -1.58 3.54
C GLU A 22 1.56 -1.45 2.70
N LEU A 23 0.62 -0.58 3.09
CA LEU A 23 -0.57 -0.25 2.29
C LEU A 23 -0.30 0.82 1.23
N ILE A 24 0.79 1.60 1.35
CA ILE A 24 1.04 2.78 0.49
C ILE A 24 1.12 2.42 -1.00
N PRO A 25 1.80 1.34 -1.43
CA PRO A 25 1.81 0.96 -2.84
C PRO A 25 0.41 0.62 -3.39
N LEU A 26 -0.46 0.04 -2.56
CA LEU A 26 -1.85 -0.24 -2.95
C LEU A 26 -2.67 1.05 -3.05
N ILE A 27 -2.43 2.00 -2.15
CA ILE A 27 -3.06 3.34 -2.18
C ILE A 27 -2.64 4.11 -3.44
N GLU A 28 -1.36 4.05 -3.83
CA GLU A 28 -0.91 4.63 -5.10
C GLU A 28 -1.64 3.99 -6.29
N MET A 29 -1.82 2.67 -6.27
CA MET A 29 -2.54 1.95 -7.32
C MET A 29 -4.01 2.37 -7.43
N ILE A 30 -4.71 2.55 -6.30
CA ILE A 30 -6.10 3.05 -6.29
C ILE A 30 -6.22 4.40 -7.00
N TRP A 31 -5.21 5.27 -6.87
CA TRP A 31 -5.27 6.61 -7.44
C TRP A 31 -4.55 6.73 -8.79
N ALA A 32 -4.10 5.61 -9.38
CA ALA A 32 -3.30 5.61 -10.61
C ALA A 32 -4.06 6.21 -11.80
N ASP A 33 -5.36 5.91 -11.92
CA ASP A 33 -6.26 6.48 -12.93
C ASP A 33 -6.87 7.84 -12.50
N GLY A 34 -6.53 8.31 -11.29
CA GLY A 34 -7.06 9.51 -10.66
C GLY A 34 -8.43 9.35 -10.00
N ARG A 35 -8.97 8.13 -9.88
CA ARG A 35 -10.29 7.83 -9.31
C ARG A 35 -10.22 6.69 -8.31
N CYS A 36 -10.59 6.97 -7.07
CA CYS A 36 -10.81 5.93 -6.06
C CYS A 36 -12.20 5.30 -6.24
N GLN A 37 -12.25 4.02 -6.58
CA GLN A 37 -13.47 3.26 -6.80
C GLN A 37 -13.75 2.28 -5.65
N ASP A 38 -15.01 2.09 -5.28
CA ASP A 38 -15.43 1.20 -4.18
C ASP A 38 -14.88 -0.24 -4.31
N ALA A 39 -14.73 -0.74 -5.54
CA ALA A 39 -14.20 -2.08 -5.79
C ALA A 39 -12.73 -2.21 -5.36
N GLU A 40 -11.93 -1.17 -5.62
CA GLU A 40 -10.50 -1.13 -5.28
C GLU A 40 -10.32 -0.95 -3.77
N VAL A 41 -11.15 -0.09 -3.16
CA VAL A 41 -11.17 0.13 -1.71
C VAL A 41 -11.48 -1.18 -0.96
N LYS A 42 -12.42 -1.99 -1.44
CA LYS A 42 -12.70 -3.31 -0.85
C LYS A 42 -11.49 -4.25 -0.89
N ILE A 43 -10.71 -4.20 -1.97
CA ILE A 43 -9.48 -4.99 -2.11
C ILE A 43 -8.42 -4.49 -1.11
N LEU A 44 -8.27 -3.17 -0.94
CA LEU A 44 -7.39 -2.58 0.07
C LEU A 44 -7.78 -3.01 1.49
N TYR A 45 -9.06 -2.93 1.86
CA TYR A 45 -9.53 -3.38 3.18
C TYR A 45 -9.20 -4.86 3.43
N ARG A 46 -9.40 -5.71 2.42
CA ARG A 46 -9.05 -7.13 2.53
C ARG A 46 -7.56 -7.32 2.79
N TYR A 47 -6.71 -6.64 2.03
CA TYR A 47 -5.26 -6.69 2.24
C TYR A 47 -4.88 -6.21 3.64
N THR A 48 -5.49 -5.12 4.12
CA THR A 48 -5.24 -4.58 5.47
C THR A 48 -5.48 -5.62 6.56
N ILE A 49 -6.60 -6.37 6.50
CA ILE A 49 -6.92 -7.43 7.47
C ILE A 49 -5.88 -8.55 7.43
N GLU A 50 -5.52 -9.01 6.22
CA GLU A 50 -4.53 -10.07 6.03
C GLU A 50 -3.13 -9.63 6.49
N HIS A 51 -2.75 -8.38 6.19
CA HIS A 51 -1.50 -7.76 6.60
C HIS A 51 -1.40 -7.65 8.12
N LEU A 52 -2.40 -7.08 8.79
CA LEU A 52 -2.40 -6.94 10.25
C LEU A 52 -2.37 -8.29 10.97
N SER A 53 -3.07 -9.29 10.42
CA SER A 53 -3.00 -10.67 10.92
C SER A 53 -1.58 -11.25 10.84
N ARG A 54 -0.83 -10.93 9.78
CA ARG A 54 0.59 -11.31 9.63
C ARG A 54 1.46 -10.57 10.64
N VAL A 55 1.35 -9.24 10.73
CA VAL A 55 2.13 -8.43 11.68
C VAL A 55 1.89 -8.87 13.12
N SER A 56 0.64 -9.21 13.47
CA SER A 56 0.29 -9.65 14.83
C SER A 56 0.96 -10.96 15.23
N ARG A 57 1.10 -11.89 14.29
CA ARG A 57 1.83 -13.14 14.52
C ARG A 57 3.34 -12.91 14.65
N GLU A 58 3.88 -11.91 13.96
CA GLU A 58 5.31 -11.61 13.95
C GLU A 58 5.76 -10.80 15.18
N SER A 59 4.86 -10.03 15.79
CA SER A 59 5.16 -9.10 16.88
C SER A 59 4.10 -9.17 17.99
N PRO A 60 4.04 -10.27 18.75
CA PRO A 60 3.02 -10.48 19.78
C PRO A 60 3.15 -9.52 20.99
N ASP A 61 4.33 -8.95 21.21
CA ASP A 61 4.63 -8.07 22.35
C ASP A 61 4.38 -6.56 22.05
N ILE A 62 3.89 -6.23 20.86
CA ILE A 62 3.64 -4.85 20.43
C ILE A 62 2.17 -4.51 20.67
N GLU A 63 1.93 -3.36 21.31
CA GLU A 63 0.59 -2.78 21.44
C GLU A 63 0.05 -2.46 20.05
N PHE A 64 -1.01 -3.16 19.64
CA PHE A 64 -1.54 -3.10 18.28
C PHE A 64 -2.29 -1.79 18.01
N ILE A 65 -2.19 -1.35 16.76
CA ILE A 65 -3.01 -0.25 16.22
C ILE A 65 -4.50 -0.57 16.41
N SER A 66 -5.28 0.40 16.89
CA SER A 66 -6.72 0.24 17.09
C SER A 66 -7.48 0.21 15.76
N GLU A 67 -8.68 -0.35 15.77
CA GLU A 67 -9.58 -0.30 14.60
C GLU A 67 -9.87 1.14 14.16
N ASP A 68 -10.03 2.07 15.11
CA ASP A 68 -10.22 3.49 14.83
C ASP A 68 -9.00 4.11 14.13
N ASP A 69 -7.78 3.76 14.53
CA ASP A 69 -6.56 4.23 13.88
C ASP A 69 -6.41 3.65 12.46
N ILE A 70 -6.78 2.39 12.25
CA ILE A 70 -6.80 1.76 10.92
C ILE A 70 -7.80 2.48 10.01
N ASN A 71 -9.02 2.69 10.48
CA ASN A 71 -10.05 3.37 9.71
C ASN A 71 -9.65 4.82 9.42
N ALA A 72 -9.12 5.56 10.40
CA ALA A 72 -8.64 6.91 10.18
C ALA A 72 -7.51 6.99 9.15
N PHE A 73 -6.60 6.01 9.13
CA PHE A 73 -5.57 5.91 8.10
C PHE A 73 -6.19 5.66 6.72
N LEU A 74 -7.06 4.66 6.59
CA LEU A 74 -7.69 4.31 5.31
C LEU A 74 -8.56 5.45 4.77
N ASP A 75 -9.38 6.07 5.61
CA ASP A 75 -10.23 7.21 5.25
C ASP A 75 -9.40 8.36 4.71
N ARG A 76 -8.29 8.67 5.38
CA ARG A 76 -7.39 9.74 4.96
C ARG A 76 -6.88 9.55 3.52
N PHE A 77 -6.60 8.31 3.12
CA PHE A 77 -6.03 8.00 1.82
C PHE A 77 -7.04 7.61 0.75
N THR A 78 -8.29 7.32 1.12
CA THR A 78 -9.34 6.89 0.17
C THR A 78 -10.43 7.93 -0.08
N GLN A 79 -10.68 8.86 0.86
CA GLN A 79 -11.72 9.89 0.70
C GLN A 79 -11.30 11.05 -0.21
N SER A 80 -10.00 11.35 -0.26
CA SER A 80 -9.46 12.42 -1.10
C SER A 80 -8.13 11.99 -1.69
N ARG A 81 -7.86 12.42 -2.93
CA ARG A 81 -6.61 12.09 -3.61
C ARG A 81 -5.43 12.64 -2.79
N PRO A 82 -4.54 11.79 -2.29
CA PRO A 82 -3.37 12.24 -1.56
C PRO A 82 -2.39 12.95 -2.51
N ASP A 83 -1.55 13.81 -1.94
CA ASP A 83 -0.45 14.43 -2.69
C ASP A 83 0.48 13.35 -3.27
N PRO A 84 0.73 13.32 -4.60
CA PRO A 84 1.59 12.32 -5.21
C PRO A 84 3.03 12.35 -4.68
N GLU A 85 3.56 13.53 -4.31
CA GLU A 85 4.91 13.60 -3.75
C GLU A 85 4.97 12.98 -2.36
N MET A 86 3.99 13.27 -1.50
CA MET A 86 3.81 12.59 -0.22
C MET A 86 3.73 11.05 -0.36
N LEU A 87 2.92 10.54 -1.31
CA LEU A 87 2.81 9.09 -1.53
C LEU A 87 4.13 8.47 -1.95
N ARG A 88 4.87 9.13 -2.85
CA ARG A 88 6.19 8.69 -3.27
C ARG A 88 7.17 8.63 -2.10
N GLU A 89 7.23 9.68 -1.28
CA GLU A 89 8.11 9.69 -0.10
C GLU A 89 7.72 8.56 0.90
N LEU A 90 6.43 8.33 1.12
CA LEU A 90 5.92 7.25 1.98
C LEU A 90 6.21 5.86 1.41
N ARG A 91 6.15 5.69 0.08
CA ARG A 91 6.51 4.45 -0.60
C ARG A 91 7.98 4.14 -0.37
N ASP A 92 8.87 5.10 -0.60
CA ASP A 92 10.31 4.89 -0.45
C ASP A 92 10.63 4.46 0.99
N LEU A 93 9.96 5.08 1.97
CA LEU A 93 10.05 4.69 3.38
C LEU A 93 9.54 3.26 3.65
N CYS A 94 8.44 2.87 3.02
CA CYS A 94 7.91 1.51 3.10
C CYS A 94 8.94 0.50 2.59
N LEU A 95 9.55 0.77 1.43
CA LEU A 95 10.54 -0.11 0.79
C LEU A 95 11.78 -0.26 1.67
N ASP A 96 12.34 0.84 2.16
CA ASP A 96 13.51 0.84 3.05
C ASP A 96 13.22 0.02 4.33
N ARG A 97 12.01 0.14 4.88
CA ARG A 97 11.62 -0.67 6.04
C ARG A 97 11.51 -2.15 5.70
N MET A 98 10.91 -2.49 4.56
CA MET A 98 10.81 -3.88 4.11
C MET A 98 12.19 -4.52 3.92
N GLU A 99 13.21 -3.76 3.49
CA GLU A 99 14.60 -4.23 3.39
C GLU A 99 15.25 -4.49 4.75
N SER A 100 14.96 -3.65 5.74
CA SER A 100 15.53 -3.78 7.09
C SER A 100 15.01 -4.99 7.88
N LYS A 101 13.91 -5.64 7.44
CA LYS A 101 13.35 -6.84 8.10
C LYS A 101 14.28 -8.05 7.87
N SER A 102 15.04 -8.44 8.91
CA SER A 102 16.08 -9.48 8.86
C SER A 102 15.63 -10.93 8.60
N LYS A 103 14.32 -11.20 8.46
CA LYS A 103 13.77 -12.54 8.18
C LYS A 103 13.44 -12.67 6.68
N TYR A 104 14.45 -13.02 5.91
CA TYR A 104 14.41 -13.20 4.44
C TYR A 104 13.20 -14.01 3.92
N GLN A 105 12.73 -15.03 4.64
CA GLN A 105 11.61 -15.87 4.20
C GLN A 105 10.26 -15.11 4.19
N ASN A 106 9.96 -14.34 5.24
CA ASN A 106 8.69 -13.61 5.37
C ASN A 106 8.66 -12.34 4.50
N GLN A 107 9.84 -11.80 4.18
CA GLN A 107 9.99 -10.62 3.35
C GLN A 107 9.54 -10.87 1.90
N MET A 108 10.00 -11.98 1.30
CA MET A 108 9.64 -12.33 -0.08
C MET A 108 8.15 -12.61 -0.23
N GLU A 109 7.56 -13.34 0.72
CA GLU A 109 6.11 -13.60 0.75
C GLU A 109 5.30 -12.30 0.90
N SER A 110 5.79 -11.36 1.72
CA SER A 110 5.13 -10.05 1.91
C SER A 110 5.20 -9.17 0.66
N LYS A 111 6.37 -9.11 -0.01
CA LYS A 111 6.55 -8.41 -1.29
C LYS A 111 5.65 -9.01 -2.36
N GLN A 112 5.61 -10.34 -2.49
CA GLN A 112 4.77 -11.02 -3.47
C GLN A 112 3.28 -10.80 -3.22
N ALA A 113 2.84 -10.87 -1.96
CA ALA A 113 1.45 -10.59 -1.59
C ALA A 113 1.06 -9.16 -1.99
N MET A 114 1.90 -8.17 -1.65
CA MET A 114 1.68 -6.77 -2.03
C MET A 114 1.56 -6.60 -3.55
N MET A 115 2.47 -7.21 -4.33
CA MET A 115 2.42 -7.16 -5.80
C MET A 115 1.13 -7.76 -6.36
N ASN A 116 0.68 -8.90 -5.82
CA ASN A 116 -0.55 -9.55 -6.26
C ASN A 116 -1.77 -8.65 -5.99
N TYR A 117 -1.82 -7.99 -4.84
CA TYR A 117 -2.90 -7.08 -4.51
C TYR A 117 -2.90 -5.80 -5.36
N CYS A 118 -1.73 -5.26 -5.71
CA CYS A 118 -1.63 -4.16 -6.67
C CYS A 118 -2.18 -4.56 -8.06
N LEU A 119 -1.93 -5.80 -8.50
CA LEU A 119 -2.51 -6.33 -9.74
C LEU A 119 -4.03 -6.50 -9.64
N ASP A 120 -4.53 -7.01 -8.51
CA ASP A 120 -5.97 -7.18 -8.30
C ASP A 120 -6.71 -5.84 -8.27
N ILE A 121 -6.12 -4.80 -7.67
CA ILE A 121 -6.65 -3.42 -7.71
C ILE A 121 -6.74 -2.95 -9.16
N ALA A 122 -5.62 -2.96 -9.90
CA ALA A 122 -5.61 -2.53 -11.31
C ALA A 122 -6.60 -3.32 -12.19
N ALA A 123 -6.78 -4.61 -11.92
CA ALA A 123 -7.73 -5.45 -12.66
C ALA A 123 -9.20 -5.18 -12.30
N ALA A 124 -9.46 -4.52 -11.16
CA ALA A 124 -10.76 -4.13 -10.65
C ALA A 124 -11.16 -2.69 -11.04
N SER A 125 -10.20 -1.83 -11.38
CA SER A 125 -10.36 -0.42 -11.80
C SER A 125 -11.09 -0.21 -13.14
N VAL A 126 -11.70 -1.26 -13.70
CA VAL A 126 -12.32 -1.25 -15.02
C VAL A 126 -13.54 -0.31 -15.06
N SER A 127 -13.41 0.78 -15.81
CA SER A 127 -14.49 1.77 -15.95
C SER A 127 -15.58 1.39 -16.96
N SER A 128 -15.31 0.48 -17.91
CA SER A 128 -16.26 0.13 -18.97
C SER A 128 -16.04 -1.28 -19.53
N TYR A 129 -17.14 -2.02 -19.72
CA TYR A 129 -17.16 -3.33 -20.36
C TYR A 129 -18.08 -3.29 -21.61
N PRO A 130 -17.74 -3.99 -22.71
CA PRO A 130 -16.54 -4.80 -22.91
C PRO A 130 -15.30 -3.96 -23.19
N TYR A 131 -14.15 -4.42 -22.69
CA TYR A 131 -12.82 -3.89 -22.99
C TYR A 131 -12.08 -4.83 -23.97
N ARG A 132 -11.09 -4.32 -24.73
CA ARG A 132 -10.25 -5.17 -25.57
C ARG A 132 -9.27 -5.98 -24.74
N PHE A 133 -8.65 -6.98 -25.38
CA PHE A 133 -7.74 -7.94 -24.76
C PHE A 133 -6.68 -7.34 -23.81
N ASN A 134 -6.15 -6.15 -24.11
CA ASN A 134 -5.08 -5.50 -23.35
C ASN A 134 -5.50 -4.16 -22.70
N GLU A 135 -6.80 -3.85 -22.65
CA GLU A 135 -7.33 -2.57 -22.15
C GLU A 135 -7.95 -2.68 -20.75
N ARG A 136 -7.87 -3.85 -20.11
CA ARG A 136 -8.39 -4.05 -18.74
C ARG A 136 -7.65 -3.19 -17.71
N ILE A 137 -6.33 -3.12 -17.85
CA ILE A 137 -5.44 -2.28 -17.05
C ILE A 137 -4.97 -1.15 -17.97
N ILE A 138 -5.13 0.11 -17.56
CA ILE A 138 -4.81 1.27 -18.41
C ILE A 138 -3.30 1.55 -18.43
N ALA A 139 -2.87 2.56 -19.18
CA ALA A 139 -1.45 2.84 -19.37
C ALA A 139 -0.79 3.33 -18.06
N GLU A 140 -1.48 4.20 -17.34
CA GLU A 140 -1.04 4.81 -16.09
C GLU A 140 -0.80 3.74 -15.00
N GLU A 141 -1.74 2.81 -14.83
CA GLU A 141 -1.61 1.67 -13.93
C GLU A 141 -0.48 0.73 -14.34
N LYS A 142 -0.30 0.48 -15.64
CA LYS A 142 0.82 -0.34 -16.14
C LYS A 142 2.17 0.28 -15.82
N GLU A 143 2.30 1.60 -15.99
CA GLU A 143 3.55 2.29 -15.65
C GLU A 143 3.82 2.22 -14.14
N LEU A 144 2.82 2.51 -13.31
CA LEU A 144 2.98 2.40 -11.85
C LEU A 144 3.30 0.95 -11.42
N LEU A 145 2.64 -0.06 -11.99
CA LEU A 145 2.95 -1.46 -11.72
C LEU A 145 4.40 -1.81 -12.07
N LYS A 146 4.92 -1.32 -13.21
CA LYS A 146 6.32 -1.53 -13.59
C LYS A 146 7.27 -0.88 -12.57
N GLU A 147 6.97 0.34 -12.15
CA GLU A 147 7.77 1.05 -11.13
C GLU A 147 7.78 0.28 -9.80
N LEU A 148 6.62 -0.11 -9.30
CA LEU A 148 6.47 -0.88 -8.07
C LEU A 148 7.17 -2.23 -8.16
N PHE A 149 7.03 -2.93 -9.28
CA PHE A 149 7.67 -4.24 -9.49
C PHE A 149 9.18 -4.09 -9.55
N HIS A 150 9.69 -3.07 -10.24
CA HIS A 150 11.11 -2.78 -10.28
C HIS A 150 11.64 -2.46 -8.88
N ALA A 151 10.95 -1.61 -8.12
CA ALA A 151 11.34 -1.23 -6.77
C ALA A 151 11.36 -2.41 -5.80
N LEU A 152 10.38 -3.31 -5.89
CA LEU A 152 10.26 -4.49 -5.02
C LEU A 152 11.22 -5.63 -5.40
N SER A 153 11.61 -5.74 -6.68
CA SER A 153 12.48 -6.81 -7.20
C SER A 153 13.96 -6.46 -7.28
N SER A 154 14.31 -5.18 -7.39
CA SER A 154 15.69 -4.74 -7.66
C SER A 154 16.52 -4.48 -6.40
N ARG A 155 16.03 -4.92 -5.22
CA ARG A 155 16.65 -4.68 -3.92
C ARG A 155 16.48 -5.88 -2.98
#